data_AF-A0A024G137-F1
#
_entry.id   AF-A0A024G137-F1
#
_cell.length_a   1.000
_cell.length_b   1.000
_cell.length_c   1.000
_cell.angle_alpha   90.00
_cell.angle_beta   90.00
_cell.angle_gamma   90.00
#
_symmetry.space_group_name_H-M   'P 1'
#
loop_
_entity.id
_entity.type
_entity.pdbx_description
1 polymer ?
#
loop_
_entity_poly.entity_id
_entity_poly.type
_entity_poly.pdbx_seq_one_letter_code
_entity_poly.pdbx_strand_id
1 'polypeptide(L)'
;MADTMTKSTSNVSVPVQTLSFNAPHRVIQVKPTRMNVIRTPATKTNTRALGRLGVDIELLEKEKGMKKLGVCDLDIFREKELRKLTGMNRRKKTTKPEFVFGFTCEQMVRDKAIRLLGTSEHEVFEDIARRVSTLGLQEDFSPNQKL
;
A
#
# COMPACT_ATOMS: atom_id res chain seq x y z
N MET A 1 49.83 2.52 -24.95
CA MET A 1 50.82 1.61 -24.35
C MET A 1 50.62 1.69 -22.84
N ALA A 2 50.05 0.65 -22.23
CA ALA A 2 49.97 0.48 -20.79
C ALA A 2 49.97 -1.01 -20.47
N ASP A 3 50.70 -1.35 -19.41
CA ASP A 3 51.34 -2.62 -19.13
C ASP A 3 50.40 -3.82 -18.89
N THR A 4 50.82 -4.99 -19.38
CA THR A 4 50.34 -6.30 -18.96
C THR A 4 51.42 -6.95 -18.10
N MET A 5 51.16 -7.09 -16.80
CA MET A 5 52.01 -7.84 -15.89
C MET A 5 51.17 -8.92 -15.18
N THR A 6 51.64 -10.14 -15.39
CA THR A 6 51.17 -11.42 -14.87
C THR A 6 51.20 -11.52 -13.34
N LYS A 7 50.20 -12.17 -12.74
CA LYS A 7 50.40 -12.82 -11.43
C LYS A 7 49.57 -14.10 -11.27
N SER A 8 50.30 -15.19 -11.39
CA SER A 8 50.19 -16.48 -10.69
C SER A 8 49.03 -16.68 -9.70
N THR A 9 48.26 -17.75 -9.93
CA THR A 9 47.62 -18.52 -8.87
C THR A 9 47.82 -20.02 -9.09
N SER A 10 48.25 -20.65 -8.01
CA SER A 10 48.67 -22.04 -7.88
C SER A 10 47.52 -23.04 -8.03
N ASN A 11 47.83 -24.13 -8.72
CA ASN A 11 47.02 -25.34 -8.83
C ASN A 11 46.81 -26.01 -7.46
N VAL A 12 45.56 -26.21 -7.07
CA VAL A 12 45.17 -27.22 -6.06
C VAL A 12 44.15 -28.14 -6.72
N SER A 13 44.60 -29.37 -6.95
CA SER A 13 43.83 -30.49 -7.47
C SER A 13 42.89 -31.04 -6.39
N VAL A 14 41.60 -31.13 -6.71
CA VAL A 14 40.63 -31.96 -5.96
C VAL A 14 39.87 -32.81 -6.98
N PRO A 15 39.80 -34.14 -6.82
CA PRO A 15 39.22 -35.03 -7.83
C PRO A 15 37.69 -34.89 -7.87
N VAL A 16 37.16 -34.46 -9.03
CA VAL A 16 35.72 -34.51 -9.31
C VAL A 16 35.39 -35.94 -9.72
N GLN A 17 34.76 -36.68 -8.80
CA GLN A 17 34.16 -37.97 -9.15
C GLN A 17 32.97 -37.73 -10.08
N THR A 18 33.15 -38.02 -11.37
CA THR A 18 32.05 -38.07 -12.34
C THR A 18 31.20 -39.30 -12.10
N LEU A 19 30.06 -39.13 -11.42
CA LEU A 19 29.02 -40.15 -11.37
C LEU A 19 28.27 -40.17 -12.71
N SER A 20 28.63 -41.15 -13.55
CA SER A 20 27.90 -41.47 -14.78
C SER A 20 26.57 -42.14 -14.43
N PHE A 21 25.48 -41.37 -14.45
CA PHE A 21 24.12 -41.91 -14.40
C PHE A 21 23.64 -42.21 -15.82
N ASN A 22 23.81 -43.44 -16.26
CA ASN A 22 23.20 -43.93 -17.49
C ASN A 22 21.81 -44.49 -17.15
N ALA A 23 20.82 -43.60 -17.01
CA ALA A 23 19.43 -43.97 -16.84
C ALA A 23 18.66 -43.75 -18.15
N PRO A 24 17.86 -44.71 -18.64
CA PRO A 24 17.06 -44.52 -19.83
C PRO A 24 16.03 -43.39 -19.59
N HIS A 25 16.07 -42.36 -20.44
CA HIS A 25 15.10 -41.27 -20.44
C HIS A 25 13.70 -41.83 -20.71
N ARG A 26 12.91 -42.06 -19.65
CA ARG A 26 11.48 -42.30 -19.78
C ARG A 26 10.80 -40.93 -19.89
N VAL A 27 10.37 -40.57 -21.10
CA VAL A 27 9.59 -39.37 -21.34
C VAL A 27 8.27 -39.52 -20.59
N ILE A 28 8.12 -38.83 -19.46
CA ILE A 28 6.83 -38.73 -18.76
C ILE A 28 5.95 -37.82 -19.60
N GLN A 29 5.03 -38.40 -20.37
CA GLN A 29 3.96 -37.63 -21.00
C GLN A 29 3.00 -37.14 -19.90
N VAL A 30 3.29 -35.96 -19.37
CA VAL A 30 2.35 -35.26 -18.50
C VAL A 30 1.22 -34.74 -19.41
N LYS A 31 0.10 -35.46 -19.46
CA LYS A 31 -1.12 -34.90 -20.06
C LYS A 31 -1.44 -33.61 -19.29
N PRO A 32 -1.75 -32.49 -19.97
CA PRO A 32 -2.18 -31.29 -19.29
C PRO A 32 -3.48 -31.63 -18.57
N THR A 33 -3.39 -31.82 -17.25
CA THR A 33 -4.55 -31.87 -16.38
C THR A 33 -5.21 -30.52 -16.54
N ARG A 34 -6.31 -30.47 -17.29
CA ARG A 34 -7.21 -29.32 -17.24
C ARG A 34 -7.67 -29.21 -15.79
N MET A 35 -7.05 -28.32 -15.03
CA MET A 35 -7.61 -27.89 -13.76
C MET A 35 -8.95 -27.27 -14.10
N ASN A 36 -10.01 -28.02 -13.88
CA ASN A 36 -11.34 -27.48 -13.93
C ASN A 36 -11.41 -26.53 -12.72
N VAL A 37 -11.22 -25.23 -12.97
CA VAL A 37 -11.50 -24.20 -11.98
C VAL A 37 -13.00 -24.26 -11.78
N ILE A 38 -13.43 -25.10 -10.83
CA ILE A 38 -14.81 -25.16 -10.40
C ILE A 38 -15.08 -23.79 -9.78
N ARG A 39 -15.66 -22.91 -10.60
CA ARG A 39 -16.22 -21.65 -10.17
C ARG A 39 -17.47 -22.01 -9.39
N THR A 40 -17.29 -22.40 -8.13
CA THR A 40 -18.41 -22.65 -7.24
C THR A 40 -19.17 -21.33 -7.12
N PRO A 41 -20.49 -21.32 -7.40
CA PRO A 41 -21.29 -20.14 -7.13
C PRO A 41 -21.16 -19.80 -5.65
N ALA A 42 -20.95 -18.53 -5.36
CA ALA A 42 -20.70 -17.99 -4.04
C ALA A 42 -21.92 -18.16 -3.12
N THR A 43 -22.21 -19.38 -2.69
CA THR A 43 -23.16 -19.66 -1.61
C THR A 43 -22.78 -20.99 -0.98
N LYS A 44 -22.59 -21.00 0.35
CA LYS A 44 -22.29 -22.15 1.22
C LYS A 44 -20.81 -22.50 1.43
N THR A 45 -19.98 -21.52 1.79
CA THR A 45 -18.89 -21.82 2.74
C THR A 45 -19.52 -22.30 4.04
N ASN A 46 -19.08 -23.45 4.58
CA ASN A 46 -19.66 -24.06 5.77
C ASN A 46 -19.40 -23.16 7.00
N THR A 47 -20.34 -22.25 7.27
CA THR A 47 -20.26 -21.25 8.36
C THR A 47 -20.05 -21.89 9.72
N ARG A 48 -20.61 -23.09 9.93
CA ARG A 48 -20.43 -23.88 11.15
C ARG A 48 -19.00 -24.41 11.30
N ALA A 49 -18.33 -24.75 10.21
CA ALA A 49 -16.93 -25.16 10.23
C ALA A 49 -15.99 -23.97 10.47
N LEU A 50 -16.27 -22.82 9.83
CA LEU A 50 -15.51 -21.59 10.03
C LEU A 50 -15.60 -21.08 11.48
N GLY A 51 -16.80 -21.09 12.07
CA GLY A 51 -16.99 -20.72 13.47
C GLY A 51 -16.26 -21.64 14.45
N ARG A 52 -16.14 -22.95 14.15
CA ARG A 52 -15.34 -23.89 14.96
C ARG A 52 -13.83 -23.68 14.84
N LEU A 53 -13.38 -23.13 13.71
CA LEU A 53 -11.98 -22.78 13.47
C LEU A 53 -11.62 -21.40 14.03
N GLY A 54 -12.57 -20.69 14.66
CA GLY A 54 -12.38 -19.33 15.15
C GLY A 54 -12.25 -18.29 14.03
N VAL A 55 -12.66 -18.64 12.81
CA VAL A 55 -12.59 -17.74 11.66
C VAL A 55 -13.79 -16.79 11.70
N ASP A 56 -13.52 -15.51 11.87
CA ASP A 56 -14.52 -14.46 11.73
C ASP A 56 -14.94 -14.32 10.26
N ILE A 57 -16.20 -14.60 9.99
CA ILE A 57 -16.79 -14.58 8.65
C ILE A 57 -16.79 -13.14 8.10
N GLU A 58 -17.06 -12.14 8.94
CA GLU A 58 -17.06 -10.75 8.51
C GLU A 58 -15.67 -10.28 8.08
N LEU A 59 -14.65 -10.67 8.84
CA LEU A 59 -13.26 -10.36 8.51
C LEU A 59 -12.85 -11.04 7.20
N LEU A 60 -13.21 -12.32 7.02
CA LEU A 60 -12.90 -13.07 5.81
C LEU A 60 -13.59 -12.49 4.56
N GLU A 61 -14.83 -12.01 4.69
CA GLU A 61 -15.54 -11.34 3.60
C GLU A 61 -14.91 -9.99 3.24
N LYS A 62 -14.51 -9.21 4.24
CA LYS A 62 -13.78 -7.95 4.03
C LYS A 62 -12.44 -8.20 3.32
N GLU A 63 -11.67 -9.20 3.77
CA GLU A 63 -10.39 -9.58 3.16
C GLU A 63 -10.57 -10.00 1.69
N LYS A 64 -11.55 -10.86 1.41
CA LYS A 64 -11.89 -11.25 0.02
C LYS A 64 -12.31 -10.05 -0.82
N GLY A 65 -13.09 -9.13 -0.25
CA GLY A 65 -13.49 -7.89 -0.89
C GLY A 65 -12.29 -7.04 -1.27
N MET A 66 -11.37 -6.81 -0.34
CA MET A 66 -10.14 -6.05 -0.57
C MET A 66 -9.28 -6.68 -1.66
N LYS A 67 -9.08 -8.00 -1.61
CA LYS A 67 -8.36 -8.74 -2.65
C LYS A 67 -9.03 -8.64 -4.03
N LYS A 68 -10.36 -8.69 -4.08
CA LYS A 68 -11.12 -8.53 -5.33
C LYS A 68 -10.99 -7.11 -5.91
N LEU A 69 -10.91 -6.10 -5.05
CA LEU A 69 -10.67 -4.71 -5.43
C LEU A 69 -9.19 -4.43 -5.74
N GLY A 70 -8.30 -5.40 -5.54
CA GLY A 70 -6.85 -5.24 -5.76
C GLY A 70 -6.17 -4.35 -4.72
N VAL A 71 -6.78 -4.15 -3.55
CA VAL A 71 -6.24 -3.33 -2.46
C VAL A 71 -5.39 -4.21 -1.54
N CYS A 72 -4.16 -3.80 -1.26
CA CYS A 72 -3.26 -4.48 -0.33
C CYS A 72 -3.05 -3.69 0.97
N ASP A 73 -2.45 -4.33 1.99
CA ASP A 73 -2.19 -3.69 3.29
C ASP A 73 -1.31 -2.45 3.18
N LEU A 74 -0.39 -2.42 2.21
CA LEU A 74 0.44 -1.24 1.93
C LEU A 74 -0.41 -0.06 1.44
N ASP A 75 -1.45 -0.31 0.65
CA ASP A 75 -2.38 0.74 0.20
C ASP A 75 -3.17 1.30 1.38
N ILE A 76 -3.60 0.42 2.29
CA ILE A 76 -4.28 0.81 3.53
C ILE A 76 -3.36 1.68 4.38
N PHE A 77 -2.07 1.33 4.48
CA PHE A 77 -1.11 2.12 5.22
C PHE A 77 -0.86 3.48 4.56
N ARG A 78 -0.67 3.51 3.24
CA ARG A 78 -0.45 4.74 2.45
C ARG A 78 -1.67 5.65 2.43
N GLU A 79 -2.88 5.11 2.60
CA GLU A 79 -4.13 5.89 2.68
C GLU A 79 -4.06 6.98 3.76
N LYS A 80 -3.36 6.72 4.88
CA LYS A 80 -3.21 7.70 5.96
C LYS A 80 -2.40 8.93 5.51
N GLU A 81 -1.32 8.73 4.78
CA GLU A 81 -0.49 9.82 4.26
C GLU A 81 -1.20 10.55 3.11
N LEU A 82 -1.84 9.81 2.21
CA LEU A 82 -2.67 10.40 1.14
C LEU A 82 -3.76 11.30 1.72
N ARG A 83 -4.34 10.91 2.86
CA ARG A 83 -5.37 11.72 3.52
C ARG A 83 -4.85 13.07 4.00
N LYS A 84 -3.61 13.12 4.53
CA LYS A 84 -2.99 14.39 4.93
C LYS A 84 -2.79 15.31 3.72
N LEU A 85 -2.37 14.74 2.60
CA LEU A 85 -2.11 15.50 1.36
C LEU A 85 -3.39 16.01 0.68
N THR A 86 -4.51 15.33 0.89
CA THR A 86 -5.78 15.60 0.17
C THR A 86 -6.85 16.25 1.04
N GLY A 87 -6.64 16.38 2.35
CA GLY A 87 -7.65 16.87 3.28
C GLY A 87 -8.91 15.99 3.37
N MET A 88 -8.87 14.77 2.82
CA MET A 88 -10.01 13.85 2.84
C MET A 88 -10.34 13.43 4.29
N ASN A 89 -11.61 13.20 4.58
CA ASN A 89 -12.09 12.74 5.88
C ASN A 89 -13.06 11.56 5.68
N ARG A 90 -13.22 10.74 6.72
CA ARG A 90 -14.12 9.57 6.72
C ARG A 90 -15.55 9.91 7.18
N ARG A 91 -15.97 11.17 7.08
CA ARG A 91 -17.33 11.53 7.51
C ARG A 91 -18.34 10.86 6.60
N LYS A 92 -19.47 10.45 7.18
CA LYS A 92 -20.57 9.85 6.43
C LYS A 92 -21.13 10.88 5.46
N LYS A 93 -21.29 10.47 4.21
CA LYS A 93 -21.96 11.24 3.16
C LYS A 93 -23.46 11.14 3.42
N THR A 94 -24.13 12.27 3.46
CA THR A 94 -25.57 12.36 3.80
C THR A 94 -26.38 12.90 2.63
N THR A 95 -25.77 13.69 1.74
CA THR A 95 -26.49 14.33 0.62
C THR A 95 -26.15 13.71 -0.72
N LYS A 96 -27.09 13.77 -1.68
CA LYS A 96 -26.90 13.23 -3.05
C LYS A 96 -25.62 13.74 -3.73
N PRO A 97 -25.28 15.05 -3.68
CA PRO A 97 -24.01 15.53 -4.22
C PRO A 97 -22.81 14.82 -3.61
N GLU A 98 -22.81 14.57 -2.30
CA GLU A 98 -21.68 13.92 -1.64
C GLU A 98 -21.50 12.46 -2.07
N PHE A 99 -22.61 11.77 -2.38
CA PHE A 99 -22.56 10.43 -2.96
C PHE A 99 -22.03 10.44 -4.40
N VAL A 100 -22.44 11.43 -5.21
CA VAL A 100 -22.04 11.54 -6.63
C VAL A 100 -20.57 11.95 -6.75
N PHE A 101 -20.16 13.01 -6.07
CA PHE A 101 -18.80 13.55 -6.15
C PHE A 101 -17.81 12.81 -5.26
N GLY A 102 -18.30 12.07 -4.28
CA GLY A 102 -17.46 11.32 -3.37
C GLY A 102 -16.80 12.16 -2.27
N PHE A 103 -17.14 13.44 -2.16
CA PHE A 103 -16.63 14.39 -1.17
C PHE A 103 -17.77 14.99 -0.36
N THR A 104 -17.53 15.38 0.90
CA THR A 104 -18.50 16.13 1.69
C THR A 104 -18.64 17.57 1.17
N CYS A 105 -19.78 18.22 1.45
CA CYS A 105 -19.96 19.63 1.08
C CYS A 105 -18.83 20.52 1.65
N GLU A 106 -18.40 20.27 2.89
CA GLU A 106 -17.26 20.96 3.50
C GLU A 106 -15.95 20.75 2.73
N GLN A 107 -15.70 19.53 2.23
CA GLN A 107 -14.51 19.23 1.44
C GLN A 107 -14.53 19.95 0.10
N MET A 108 -15.68 20.00 -0.56
CA MET A 108 -15.84 20.73 -1.82
C MET A 108 -15.60 22.23 -1.65
N VAL A 109 -16.12 22.82 -0.57
CA VAL A 109 -15.90 24.24 -0.26
C VAL A 109 -14.42 24.49 0.08
N ARG A 110 -13.80 23.60 0.86
CA ARG A 110 -12.38 23.68 1.22
C ARG A 110 -11.49 23.61 -0.03
N ASP A 111 -11.71 22.64 -0.91
CA ASP A 111 -10.98 22.51 -2.18
C ASP A 111 -11.09 23.78 -3.02
N LYS A 112 -12.29 24.36 -3.12
CA LYS A 112 -12.49 25.63 -3.82
C LYS A 112 -11.68 26.77 -3.18
N ALA A 113 -11.67 26.88 -1.86
CA ALA A 113 -10.94 27.92 -1.14
C ALA A 113 -9.43 27.76 -1.33
N ILE A 114 -8.90 26.55 -1.23
CA ILE A 114 -7.48 26.24 -1.41
C ILE A 114 -7.02 26.63 -2.82
N ARG A 115 -7.79 26.26 -3.85
CA ARG A 115 -7.51 26.66 -5.23
C ARG A 115 -7.54 28.17 -5.44
N LEU A 116 -8.45 28.89 -4.77
CA LEU A 116 -8.53 30.35 -4.85
C LEU A 116 -7.36 31.05 -4.14
N LEU A 117 -6.89 30.48 -3.03
CA LEU A 117 -5.75 30.99 -2.26
C LEU A 117 -4.40 30.70 -2.93
N GLY A 118 -4.36 29.78 -3.91
CA GLY A 118 -3.12 29.39 -4.57
C GLY A 118 -2.17 28.60 -3.66
N THR A 119 -2.71 27.88 -2.68
CA THR A 119 -1.96 27.06 -1.71
C THR A 119 -2.32 25.59 -1.85
N SER A 120 -1.69 24.71 -1.07
CA SER A 120 -2.01 23.28 -0.97
C SER A 120 -2.60 22.91 0.38
N GLU A 121 -3.36 21.81 0.44
CA GLU A 121 -3.83 21.22 1.72
C GLU A 121 -2.68 20.95 2.69
N HIS A 122 -1.54 20.50 2.15
CA HIS A 122 -0.36 20.23 2.96
C HIS A 122 0.20 21.49 3.63
N GLU A 123 0.35 22.58 2.88
CA GLU A 123 0.81 23.86 3.43
C GLU A 123 -0.14 24.42 4.48
N VAL A 124 -1.45 24.33 4.25
CA VAL A 124 -2.46 24.74 5.23
C VAL A 124 -2.32 23.92 6.52
N PHE A 125 -2.12 22.60 6.39
CA PHE A 125 -1.95 21.71 7.54
C PHE A 125 -0.66 22.01 8.31
N GLU A 126 0.48 22.16 7.62
CA GLU A 126 1.77 22.51 8.22
C GLU A 126 1.71 23.87 8.92
N ASP A 127 1.03 24.84 8.32
CA ASP A 127 0.88 26.16 8.90
C ASP A 127 0.00 26.16 10.17
N ILE A 128 -1.08 25.37 10.17
CA ILE A 128 -1.87 25.14 11.39
C ILE A 128 -1.04 24.41 12.43
N ALA A 129 -0.29 23.37 12.05
CA ALA A 129 0.55 22.60 12.97
C ALA A 129 1.60 23.50 13.64
N ARG A 130 2.30 24.35 12.88
CA ARG A 130 3.22 25.35 13.42
C ARG A 130 2.53 26.27 14.41
N ARG A 131 1.41 26.88 14.03
CA ARG A 131 0.64 27.79 14.88
C ARG A 131 0.19 27.13 16.19
N VAL A 132 -0.25 25.88 16.10
CA VAL A 132 -0.67 25.07 17.26
C VAL A 132 0.53 24.73 18.15
N SER A 133 1.68 24.37 17.57
CA SER A 133 2.90 24.11 18.33
C SER A 133 3.43 25.34 19.07
N THR A 134 3.16 26.53 18.56
CA THR A 134 3.51 27.80 19.22
C THR A 134 2.45 28.29 20.21
N LEU A 135 1.30 27.62 20.34
CA LEU A 135 0.29 28.00 21.33
C LEU A 135 0.86 27.91 22.76
N GLY A 136 0.81 29.02 23.48
CA GLY A 136 1.31 29.11 24.86
C GLY A 136 2.77 29.57 24.98
N LEU A 137 3.50 29.64 23.87
CA LEU A 137 4.73 30.44 23.80
C LEU A 137 4.29 31.87 23.49
N GLN A 138 4.19 32.73 24.50
CA GLN A 138 4.12 34.17 24.22
C GLN A 138 5.41 34.54 23.49
N GLU A 139 5.33 34.93 22.23
CA GLU A 139 6.39 35.77 21.69
C GLU A 139 6.28 37.09 22.43
N ASP A 140 7.31 37.42 23.22
CA ASP A 140 7.48 38.74 23.78
C ASP A 140 7.49 39.74 22.63
N PHE A 141 6.31 40.30 22.35
CA PHE A 141 6.13 41.34 21.35
C PHE A 141 6.89 42.56 21.86
N SER A 142 8.13 42.73 21.42
CA SER A 142 8.92 43.93 21.66
C SER A 142 8.59 44.93 20.55
N PRO A 143 7.82 46.00 20.83
CA PRO A 143 7.54 47.01 19.82
C PRO A 143 8.74 47.96 19.80
N ASN A 144 9.76 47.65 19.01
CA ASN A 144 10.80 48.63 18.69
C ASN A 144 11.33 48.44 17.28
N GLN A 145 10.59 48.99 16.32
CA GLN A 145 11.19 49.53 15.10
C GLN A 145 10.60 50.91 14.83
N LYS A 146 11.28 51.92 15.37
CA LYS A 146 11.39 53.23 14.73
C LYS A 146 12.66 53.21 13.89
N LEU A 147 12.53 53.56 12.62
CA LEU A 147 13.50 54.35 11.85
C LEU A 147 12.75 55.05 10.74
#